data_AF-A0A353VUK1-F1
#
_entry.id   AF-A0A353VUK1-F1
#
_cell.length_a   1.000
_cell.length_b   1.000
_cell.length_c   1.000
_cell.angle_alpha   90.00
_cell.angle_beta   90.00
_cell.angle_gamma   90.00
#
_symmetry.space_group_name_H-M   'P 1'
#
loop_
_entity.id
_entity.type
_entity.pdbx_description
1 polymer ?
#
loop_
_entity_poly.entity_id
_entity_poly.type
_entity_poly.pdbx_seq_one_letter_code
_entity_poly.pdbx_strand_id
1 'polypeptide(L)' 'MDKVMGMRVFSAVATNRSFSDAAKKLSISKAMVSKHVQNLENSLGVRLFNRTTRKLNLT' A
#
# COMPACT_ATOMS: atom_id res chain seq x y z
N MET A 1 10.63 -9.12 8.05
CA MET A 1 9.34 -8.57 7.57
C MET A 1 9.27 -8.80 6.07
N ASP A 2 8.28 -9.59 5.63
CA ASP A 2 8.22 -10.19 4.30
C ASP A 2 8.03 -9.16 3.16
N LYS A 3 9.09 -8.98 2.37
CA LYS A 3 9.12 -8.09 1.18
C LYS A 3 8.03 -8.45 0.16
N VAL A 4 7.73 -9.75 0.05
CA VAL A 4 6.68 -10.31 -0.82
C VAL A 4 5.30 -9.78 -0.44
N MET A 5 4.99 -9.67 0.85
CA MET A 5 3.72 -9.12 1.31
C MET A 5 3.62 -7.62 1.00
N GLY A 6 4.71 -6.88 1.16
CA GLY A 6 4.78 -5.46 0.75
C GLY A 6 4.48 -5.25 -0.73
N MET A 7 5.06 -6.07 -1.62
CA MET A 7 4.80 -5.99 -3.06
C MET A 7 3.36 -6.37 -3.44
N ARG A 8 2.80 -7.40 -2.80
CA ARG A 8 1.39 -7.79 -2.98
C ARG A 8 0.44 -6.66 -2.56
N VAL A 9 0.71 -6.06 -1.41
CA VAL A 9 -0.04 -4.90 -0.91
C VAL A 9 0.07 -3.73 -1.88
N PHE A 10 1.28 -3.39 -2.32
CA PHE A 10 1.50 -2.34 -3.31
C PHE A 10 0.72 -2.57 -4.61
N SER A 11 0.81 -3.77 -5.19
CA SER A 11 0.08 -4.14 -6.41
C SER A 11 -1.43 -4.01 -6.20
N ALA A 12 -1.98 -4.52 -5.09
CA ALA A 12 -3.40 -4.40 -4.79
C ALA A 12 -3.86 -2.95 -4.62
N VAL A 13 -3.06 -2.10 -3.96
CA VAL A 13 -3.36 -0.67 -3.80
C VAL A 13 -3.28 0.06 -5.15
N ALA A 14 -2.28 -0.25 -5.98
CA ALA A 14 -2.12 0.34 -7.31
C ALA A 14 -3.26 -0.04 -8.25
N THR A 15 -3.70 -1.30 -8.26
CA THR A 15 -4.82 -1.77 -9.08
C THR A 15 -6.16 -1.19 -8.64
N ASN A 16 -6.46 -1.21 -7.34
CA ASN A 16 -7.76 -0.74 -6.84
C ASN A 16 -7.79 0.78 -6.57
N ARG A 17 -6.65 1.47 -6.67
CA ARG A 17 -6.47 2.90 -6.33
C ARG A 17 -7.00 3.26 -4.93
N SER A 18 -7.06 2.29 -4.02
CA SER A 18 -7.76 2.39 -2.73
C SER A 18 -7.10 1.47 -1.69
N PHE A 19 -6.67 2.08 -0.58
CA PHE A 19 -6.15 1.34 0.58
C PHE A 19 -7.21 0.45 1.24
N SER A 20 -8.47 0.90 1.25
CA SER A 20 -9.57 0.16 1.86
C SER A 20 -9.94 -1.07 1.04
N ASP A 21 -9.94 -0.98 -0.29
CA ASP A 21 -10.26 -2.13 -1.15
C ASP A 21 -9.11 -3.12 -1.21
N ALA A 22 -7.86 -2.64 -1.20
CA ALA A 22 -6.69 -3.51 -1.05
C ALA A 22 -6.71 -4.27 0.29
N ALA A 23 -7.10 -3.61 1.39
CA ALA A 23 -7.26 -4.23 2.70
C ALA A 23 -8.30 -5.37 2.67
N LYS A 24 -9.46 -5.13 2.05
CA LYS A 24 -10.50 -6.16 1.86
C LYS A 24 -9.99 -7.33 1.02
N LYS A 25 -9.32 -7.06 -0.10
CA LYS A 25 -8.80 -8.10 -1.02
C LYS A 25 -7.74 -8.99 -0.39
N LEU A 26 -6.94 -8.42 0.50
CA LEU A 26 -5.86 -9.12 1.19
C LEU A 26 -6.27 -9.63 2.57
N SER A 27 -7.53 -9.48 2.96
CA SER A 27 -8.08 -9.86 4.27
C SER A 27 -7.24 -9.34 5.45
N ILE A 28 -6.72 -8.12 5.33
CA ILE A 28 -5.91 -7.45 6.37
C ILE A 28 -6.52 -6.10 6.71
N SER A 29 -6.15 -5.55 7.88
CA SER A 29 -6.60 -4.23 8.28
C SER A 29 -5.97 -3.12 7.43
N LYS A 30 -6.70 -2.02 7.23
CA LYS A 30 -6.17 -0.82 6.55
C LYS A 30 -4.89 -0.30 7.20
N ALA A 31 -4.75 -0.45 8.53
CA ALA A 31 -3.53 -0.13 9.27
C ALA A 31 -2.35 -1.02 8.87
N MET A 32 -2.57 -2.33 8.69
CA MET A 32 -1.54 -3.24 8.18
C MET A 32 -1.14 -2.91 6.74
N VAL A 33 -2.10 -2.61 5.86
CA VAL A 33 -1.81 -2.17 4.48
C VAL A 33 -0.91 -0.93 4.51
N SER A 34 -1.27 0.08 5.31
CA SER A 34 -0.47 1.29 5.48
C SER A 34 0.94 0.99 5.99
N LYS A 35 1.08 0.10 6.98
CA LYS A 35 2.38 -0.33 7.54
C LYS A 35 3.23 -1.08 6.51
N HIS A 36 2.63 -1.96 5.72
CA HIS A 36 3.34 -2.70 4.66
C HIS A 36 3.82 -1.77 3.55
N VAL A 37 2.99 -0.82 3.12
CA VAL A 37 3.39 0.21 2.15
C VAL A 37 4.50 1.07 2.71
N GLN A 38 4.38 1.55 3.96
CA GLN A 38 5.41 2.37 4.61
C GLN A 38 6.74 1.62 4.70
N ASN A 39 6.73 0.35 5.07
CA ASN A 39 7.93 -0.48 5.11
C ASN A 39 8.54 -0.70 3.73
N LEU A 40 7.71 -0.83 2.68
CA LEU A 40 8.17 -0.95 1.31
C LEU A 40 8.82 0.36 0.82
N GLU A 41 8.16 1.49 1.05
CA GLU A 41 8.69 2.84 0.76
C GLU A 41 10.01 3.07 1.48
N ASN A 42 10.09 2.73 2.78
CA ASN A 42 11.32 2.82 3.57
C ASN A 42 12.44 1.92 3.02
N SER A 43 12.11 0.71 2.58
CA SER A 43 13.08 -0.22 1.99
C SER A 43 13.57 0.23 0.61
N LEU A 44 12.77 0.99 -0.13
CA LEU A 44 13.11 1.50 -1.47
C LEU A 44 13.68 2.92 -1.43
N GLY A 45 13.54 3.63 -0.31
CA GLY A 45 13.96 5.02 -0.16
C GLY A 45 13.11 6.01 -0.96
N VAL A 46 11.93 5.61 -1.45
CA VAL A 46 11.05 6.43 -2.29
C VAL A 46 9.61 6.37 -1.81
N ARG A 47 8.87 7.47 -2.00
CA ARG A 47 7.42 7.50 -1.78
C ARG A 47 6.71 6.94 -3.01
N LEU A 48 5.94 5.89 -2.82
CA LEU A 48 5.19 5.20 -3.88
C LEU A 48 3.76 5.73 -4.00
N PHE A 49 3.19 6.21 -2.90
CA PHE A 49 1.84 6.77 -2.90
C PHE A 49 1.79 8.12 -2.20
N ASN A 50 1.24 9.12 -2.89
CA ASN A 50 0.84 10.37 -2.25
C ASN A 50 -0.45 10.15 -1.45
N ARG A 51 -0.28 10.03 -0.13
CA ARG A 51 -1.37 9.88 0.84
C ARG A 51 -2.19 11.17 0.94
N THR A 52 -3.05 11.45 -0.02
CA THR A 52 -4.18 12.37 0.22
C THR A 52 -5.45 11.53 0.36
N THR A 53 -6.15 11.72 1.48
CA THR A 53 -7.35 10.98 1.89
C THR A 53 -8.53 11.08 0.91
N ARG A 54 -8.40 11.89 -0.16
CA ARG A 54 -9.43 12.07 -1.20
C ARG A 54 -9.03 11.62 -2.60
N LYS A 55 -7.74 11.50 -2.94
CA LYS A 55 -7.29 10.99 -4.26
C LYS A 55 -5.92 10.33 -4.15
N LEU A 56 -5.85 9.04 -4.50
CA LEU A 56 -4.58 8.34 -4.71
C LEU A 56 -4.06 8.71 -6.11
N ASN A 57 -2.98 9.48 -6.17
CA ASN A 57 -2.21 9.62 -7.41
C ASN A 57 -0.93 8.77 -7.29
N LEU A 58 -0.67 7.95 -8.31
CA LEU A 58 0.64 7.33 -8.51
C LEU A 58 1.65 8.46 -8.81
N THR A 59 2.76 8.47 -8.09
CA THR A 59 3.96 9.28 -8.41
C THR A 59 4.95 8.47 -9.22
#